data_AF-A0A3S1BF89-F1
#
_entry.id   AF-A0A3S1BF89-F1
#
_cell.length_a   1.000
_cell.length_b   1.000
_cell.length_c   1.000
_cell.angle_alpha   90.00
_cell.angle_beta   90.00
_cell.angle_gamma   90.00
#
_symmetry.space_group_name_H-M   'P 1'
#
loop_
_entity.id
_entity.type
_entity.pdbx_description
1 polymer ?
#
loop_
_entity_poly.entity_id
_entity_poly.type
_entity_poly.pdbx_seq_one_letter_code
_entity_poly.pdbx_strand_id
1 'polypeptide(L)'
;MRKGRLVVFDTNFFGWLNQIDAHCELVDLICDVFDGDGVADHSQLLKMDYCPGLIRILSHHRVTDEQVALLLMTYKGPLKLEIIHNDDPTDLKLIVFAAQNKGSTLLTCEGALLQLSDELDLNHWCLKAVIHRVDQDTGGFFDQPGYKTQAMFDEFGKHSFFHYGANKRCPQCDSKNKCSTKSQPPEKMLSITHKSLSH
;
A
#
# COMPACT_ATOMS: atom_id res chain seq x y z
N MET A 1 -4.52 10.13 -24.18
CA MET A 1 -4.62 9.63 -22.79
C MET A 1 -5.32 8.28 -22.86
N ARG A 2 -4.64 7.18 -22.52
CA ARG A 2 -5.35 5.92 -22.28
C ARG A 2 -6.29 6.19 -21.11
N LYS A 3 -7.53 5.71 -21.12
CA LYS A 3 -8.39 5.72 -19.93
C LYS A 3 -7.79 4.67 -18.97
N GLY A 4 -6.68 5.00 -18.32
CA GLY A 4 -6.01 4.15 -17.35
C GLY A 4 -6.83 4.05 -16.08
N ARG A 5 -6.57 3.01 -15.28
CA ARG A 5 -7.09 2.93 -13.91
C ARG A 5 -6.37 3.98 -13.05
N LEU A 6 -6.76 4.12 -11.78
CA LEU A 6 -6.07 5.01 -10.86
C LEU A 6 -5.47 4.19 -9.72
N VAL A 7 -4.26 4.53 -9.31
CA VAL A 7 -3.59 3.95 -8.14
C VAL A 7 -3.51 5.02 -7.07
N VAL A 8 -4.27 4.84 -5.99
CA VAL A 8 -4.41 5.81 -4.91
C VAL A 8 -3.46 5.40 -3.79
N PHE A 9 -2.47 6.23 -3.49
CA PHE A 9 -1.49 5.96 -2.44
C PHE A 9 -1.85 6.72 -1.17
N ASP A 10 -1.99 5.99 -0.07
CA ASP A 10 -1.86 6.52 1.29
C ASP A 10 -0.40 6.94 1.54
N THR A 11 -0.20 8.07 2.19
CA THR A 11 1.14 8.61 2.47
C THR A 11 1.98 7.67 3.33
N ASN A 12 1.37 6.97 4.30
CA ASN A 12 2.06 5.99 5.14
C ASN A 12 2.62 4.81 4.32
N PHE A 13 2.04 4.52 3.15
CA PHE A 13 2.59 3.53 2.22
C PHE A 13 4.03 3.86 1.82
N PHE A 14 4.31 5.14 1.53
CA PHE A 14 5.64 5.58 1.11
C PHE A 14 6.66 5.47 2.24
N GLY A 15 6.25 5.67 3.50
CA GLY A 15 7.14 5.54 4.65
C GLY A 15 7.71 4.12 4.77
N TRP A 16 6.89 3.12 4.44
CA TRP A 16 7.33 1.74 4.37
C TRP A 16 8.04 1.39 3.06
N LEU A 17 7.59 1.94 1.93
CA LEU A 17 8.29 1.77 0.64
C LEU A 17 9.73 2.28 0.72
N ASN A 18 9.95 3.42 1.38
CA ASN A 18 11.26 4.02 1.58
C ASN A 18 12.27 3.10 2.31
N GLN A 19 11.79 2.13 3.11
CA GLN A 19 12.67 1.18 3.79
C GLN A 19 13.27 0.15 2.83
N ILE A 20 12.57 -0.17 1.73
CA ILE A 20 13.03 -1.09 0.70
C ILE A 20 13.55 -0.37 -0.55
N ASP A 21 13.13 0.86 -0.78
CA ASP A 21 13.48 1.70 -1.92
C ASP A 21 13.60 3.16 -1.48
N ALA A 22 14.83 3.58 -1.17
CA ALA A 22 15.11 4.89 -0.55
C ALA A 22 14.72 6.10 -1.40
N HIS A 23 14.46 5.90 -2.69
CA HIS A 23 14.08 6.97 -3.62
C HIS A 23 12.65 6.83 -4.13
N CYS A 24 11.91 5.80 -3.69
CA CYS A 24 10.57 5.45 -4.17
C CYS A 24 10.46 5.36 -5.71
N GLU A 25 11.53 4.93 -6.39
CA GLU A 25 11.52 4.67 -7.84
C GLU A 25 10.52 3.57 -8.23
N LEU A 26 10.16 2.70 -7.28
CA LEU A 26 9.15 1.66 -7.45
C LEU A 26 7.75 2.18 -7.73
N VAL A 27 7.46 3.44 -7.44
CA VAL A 27 6.13 4.00 -7.64
C VAL A 27 5.70 3.94 -9.11
N ASP A 28 6.60 4.21 -10.05
CA ASP A 28 6.30 4.12 -11.48
C ASP A 28 5.99 2.67 -11.88
N LEU A 29 6.79 1.72 -11.40
CA LEU A 29 6.58 0.29 -11.66
C LEU A 29 5.29 -0.24 -11.02
N ILE A 30 4.93 0.23 -9.82
CA ILE A 30 3.66 -0.09 -9.18
C ILE A 30 2.51 0.43 -10.06
N CYS A 31 2.58 1.67 -10.53
CA CYS A 31 1.58 2.24 -11.44
C CYS A 31 1.42 1.41 -12.72
N ASP A 32 2.54 0.98 -13.33
CA ASP A 32 2.54 0.13 -14.53
C ASP A 32 1.88 -1.23 -14.28
N VAL A 33 2.21 -1.88 -13.16
CA VAL A 33 1.66 -3.19 -12.76
C VAL A 33 0.14 -3.14 -12.56
N PHE A 34 -0.38 -2.01 -12.06
CA PHE A 34 -1.82 -1.80 -11.89
C PHE A 34 -2.49 -1.14 -13.11
N ASP A 35 -1.74 -0.88 -14.20
CA ASP A 35 -2.19 -0.18 -15.41
C ASP A 35 -2.95 1.13 -15.07
N GLY A 36 -2.36 1.95 -14.20
CA GLY A 36 -3.04 3.14 -13.69
C GLY A 36 -2.14 4.31 -13.33
N ASP A 37 -2.72 5.50 -13.38
CA ASP A 37 -2.04 6.75 -13.01
C ASP A 37 -2.06 6.94 -11.48
N GLY A 38 -0.92 7.35 -10.93
CA GLY A 38 -0.74 7.55 -9.49
C GLY A 38 -1.42 8.80 -8.93
N VAL A 39 -2.07 8.65 -7.78
CA VAL A 39 -2.78 9.72 -7.05
C VAL A 39 -2.41 9.68 -5.56
N ALA A 40 -2.19 10.84 -4.94
CA ALA A 40 -1.94 10.99 -3.51
C ALA A 40 -2.42 12.36 -2.98
N ASP A 41 -2.32 12.59 -1.67
CA ASP A 41 -2.53 13.92 -1.09
C ASP A 41 -1.23 14.75 -1.16
N HIS A 42 -1.26 15.85 -1.91
CA HIS A 42 -0.08 16.69 -2.10
C HIS A 42 0.33 17.42 -0.82
N SER A 43 -0.60 17.71 0.08
CA SER A 43 -0.30 18.39 1.34
C SER A 43 0.47 17.48 2.30
N GLN A 44 0.17 16.18 2.30
CA GLN A 44 0.94 15.17 3.00
C GLN A 44 2.28 14.91 2.30
N LEU A 45 2.32 14.81 0.97
CA LEU A 45 3.58 14.65 0.23
C LEU A 45 4.59 15.78 0.52
N LEU A 46 4.12 17.03 0.65
CA LEU A 46 4.96 18.18 1.00
C LEU A 46 5.58 18.11 2.40
N LYS A 47 5.00 17.31 3.31
CA LYS A 47 5.46 17.16 4.70
C LYS A 47 6.43 15.99 4.88
N MET A 48 6.64 15.17 3.85
CA MET A 48 7.51 14.01 3.94
C MET A 48 8.98 14.41 3.79
N ASP A 49 9.82 13.90 4.69
CA ASP A 49 11.28 14.06 4.62
C ASP A 49 11.97 12.97 3.75
N TYR A 50 11.18 12.16 3.06
CA TYR A 50 11.62 11.05 2.20
C TYR A 50 10.82 11.03 0.90
N CYS A 51 11.38 10.40 -0.13
CA CYS A 51 10.78 10.33 -1.47
C CYS A 51 10.33 11.70 -2.04
N PRO A 52 11.22 12.73 -2.07
CA PRO A 52 10.84 14.11 -2.41
C PRO A 52 10.37 14.33 -3.86
N GLY A 53 10.60 13.36 -4.76
CA GLY A 53 10.18 13.44 -6.16
C GLY A 53 8.69 13.16 -6.38
N LEU A 54 8.00 12.53 -5.42
CA LEU A 54 6.66 11.99 -5.63
C LEU A 54 5.60 13.04 -6.00
N ILE A 55 5.73 14.26 -5.48
CA ILE A 55 4.79 15.35 -5.79
C ILE A 55 4.78 15.73 -7.28
N ARG A 56 5.87 15.45 -8.01
CA ARG A 56 5.97 15.76 -9.44
C ARG A 56 5.37 14.69 -10.34
N ILE A 57 5.24 13.46 -9.84
CA ILE A 57 4.77 12.30 -10.61
C ILE A 57 3.32 11.93 -10.26
N LEU A 58 2.91 12.13 -9.00
CA LEU A 58 1.57 11.79 -8.52
C LEU A 58 0.60 12.95 -8.68
N SER A 59 -0.61 12.66 -9.12
CA SER A 59 -1.69 13.64 -9.18
C SER A 59 -2.32 13.87 -7.80
N HIS A 60 -2.85 15.07 -7.56
CA HIS A 60 -3.61 15.34 -6.34
C HIS A 60 -5.06 14.85 -6.46
N HIS A 61 -5.61 14.22 -5.41
CA HIS A 61 -6.97 13.70 -5.40
C HIS A 61 -8.08 14.78 -5.42
N ARG A 62 -7.79 16.03 -4.98
CA ARG A 62 -8.72 17.19 -5.01
C ARG A 62 -10.07 16.98 -4.30
N VAL A 63 -10.13 16.09 -3.33
CA VAL A 63 -11.32 15.83 -2.51
C VAL A 63 -11.44 16.90 -1.43
N THR A 64 -12.63 17.43 -1.25
CA THR A 64 -12.92 18.48 -0.27
C THR A 64 -13.42 17.93 1.07
N ASP A 65 -13.37 18.75 2.11
CA ASP A 65 -13.83 18.37 3.44
C ASP A 65 -15.35 18.13 3.47
N GLU A 66 -16.13 18.83 2.63
CA GLU A 66 -17.58 18.60 2.50
C GLU A 66 -17.89 17.20 1.96
N GLN A 67 -17.07 16.68 1.06
CA GLN A 67 -17.23 15.32 0.55
C GLN A 67 -16.90 14.28 1.63
N VAL A 68 -15.92 14.55 2.48
CA VAL A 68 -15.62 13.72 3.66
C VAL A 68 -16.77 13.78 4.67
N ALA A 69 -17.31 14.98 4.95
CA ALA A 69 -18.47 15.14 5.84
C ALA A 69 -19.68 14.33 5.35
N LEU A 70 -19.92 14.31 4.03
CA LEU A 70 -20.98 13.48 3.43
C LEU A 70 -20.74 11.99 3.68
N LEU A 71 -19.50 11.49 3.53
CA LEU A 71 -19.16 10.11 3.87
C LEU A 71 -19.47 9.84 5.35
N LEU A 72 -19.02 10.70 6.27
CA LEU A 72 -19.25 10.54 7.71
C LEU A 72 -20.75 10.47 8.06
N MET A 73 -21.58 11.30 7.42
CA MET A 73 -23.04 11.31 7.67
C MET A 73 -23.76 10.07 7.10
N THR A 74 -23.30 9.60 5.94
CA THR A 74 -23.98 8.54 5.18
C THR A 74 -23.50 7.14 5.53
N TYR A 75 -22.29 7.00 6.05
CA TYR A 75 -21.75 5.72 6.47
C TYR A 75 -22.59 5.08 7.58
N LYS A 76 -22.86 3.78 7.43
CA LYS A 76 -23.62 2.95 8.38
C LYS A 76 -22.90 1.64 8.71
N GLY A 77 -21.63 1.52 8.32
CA GLY A 77 -20.83 0.34 8.60
C GLY A 77 -20.42 0.24 10.07
N PRO A 78 -19.95 -0.94 10.51
CA PRO A 78 -19.52 -1.17 11.89
C PRO A 78 -18.23 -0.42 12.27
N LEU A 79 -17.37 -0.03 11.33
CA LEU A 79 -16.16 0.74 11.66
C LEU A 79 -16.51 2.15 12.16
N LYS A 80 -15.88 2.57 13.26
CA LYS A 80 -16.00 3.95 13.76
C LYS A 80 -15.08 4.86 12.97
N LEU A 81 -15.64 5.62 12.04
CA LEU A 81 -14.86 6.53 11.17
C LEU A 81 -14.13 7.62 11.96
N GLU A 82 -14.56 7.91 13.18
CA GLU A 82 -13.89 8.86 14.08
C GLU A 82 -12.46 8.42 14.43
N ILE A 83 -12.16 7.11 14.41
CA ILE A 83 -10.81 6.60 14.67
C ILE A 83 -9.86 7.08 13.57
N ILE A 84 -10.27 6.98 12.31
CA ILE A 84 -9.48 7.44 11.17
C ILE A 84 -9.45 8.97 11.14
N HIS A 85 -10.62 9.61 11.27
CA HIS A 85 -10.74 11.06 11.18
C HIS A 85 -9.90 11.82 12.21
N ASN A 86 -9.80 11.29 13.43
CA ASN A 86 -9.03 11.92 14.51
C ASN A 86 -7.52 11.65 14.41
N ASP A 87 -7.10 10.60 13.72
CA ASP A 87 -5.68 10.27 13.51
C ASP A 87 -5.13 11.05 12.31
N ASP A 88 -5.71 10.86 11.12
CA ASP A 88 -5.45 11.68 9.95
C ASP A 88 -6.71 11.85 9.07
N PRO A 89 -7.33 13.04 9.03
CA PRO A 89 -8.52 13.29 8.22
C PRO A 89 -8.25 13.19 6.71
N THR A 90 -6.98 13.24 6.29
CA THR A 90 -6.58 13.09 4.87
C THR A 90 -6.86 11.68 4.36
N ASP A 91 -6.79 10.67 5.23
CA ASP A 91 -6.98 9.30 4.81
C ASP A 91 -8.43 9.04 4.35
N LEU A 92 -9.40 9.70 5.00
CA LEU A 92 -10.79 9.68 4.54
C LEU A 92 -10.95 10.36 3.18
N LYS A 93 -10.13 11.34 2.82
CA LYS A 93 -10.16 11.97 1.49
C LYS A 93 -9.74 10.97 0.41
N LEU A 94 -8.74 10.14 0.67
CA LEU A 94 -8.29 9.07 -0.24
C LEU A 94 -9.38 8.00 -0.41
N ILE A 95 -10.08 7.63 0.67
CA ILE A 95 -11.23 6.72 0.63
C ILE A 95 -12.36 7.29 -0.23
N VAL A 96 -12.73 8.55 0.01
CA VAL A 96 -13.75 9.23 -0.80
C VAL A 96 -13.34 9.28 -2.27
N PHE A 97 -12.09 9.59 -2.56
CA PHE A 97 -11.57 9.61 -3.93
C PHE A 97 -11.70 8.23 -4.60
N ALA A 98 -11.28 7.17 -3.92
CA ALA A 98 -11.37 5.80 -4.44
C ALA A 98 -12.84 5.38 -4.68
N ALA A 99 -13.74 5.74 -3.78
CA ALA A 99 -15.18 5.46 -3.93
C ALA A 99 -15.81 6.19 -5.13
N GLN A 100 -15.37 7.42 -5.42
CA GLN A 100 -15.85 8.20 -6.56
C GLN A 100 -15.30 7.71 -7.91
N ASN A 101 -14.14 7.07 -7.91
CA ASN A 101 -13.44 6.63 -9.11
C ASN A 101 -13.47 5.10 -9.26
N LYS A 102 -14.62 4.56 -9.72
CA LYS A 102 -14.82 3.12 -9.92
C LYS A 102 -13.67 2.50 -10.73
N GLY A 103 -13.03 1.48 -10.15
CA GLY A 103 -11.89 0.78 -10.75
C GLY A 103 -10.52 1.29 -10.30
N SER A 104 -10.46 2.32 -9.45
CA SER A 104 -9.23 2.69 -8.76
C SER A 104 -8.80 1.62 -7.75
N THR A 105 -7.52 1.58 -7.43
CA THR A 105 -6.94 0.70 -6.41
C THR A 105 -6.33 1.53 -5.29
N LEU A 106 -6.80 1.38 -4.05
CA LEU A 106 -6.20 2.01 -2.88
C LEU A 106 -5.03 1.18 -2.33
N LEU A 107 -3.88 1.80 -2.13
CA LEU A 107 -2.69 1.20 -1.55
C LEU A 107 -2.43 1.82 -0.18
N THR A 108 -2.49 1.02 0.88
CA THR A 108 -2.33 1.51 2.27
C THR A 108 -1.68 0.46 3.17
N CYS A 109 -1.01 0.94 4.22
CA CYS A 109 -0.47 0.11 5.29
C CYS A 109 -1.30 0.15 6.57
N GLU A 110 -2.46 0.82 6.57
CA GLU A 110 -3.27 1.05 7.75
C GLU A 110 -4.45 0.08 7.85
N GLY A 111 -4.56 -0.60 8.99
CA GLY A 111 -5.61 -1.60 9.20
C GLY A 111 -7.03 -1.03 9.14
N ALA A 112 -7.26 0.19 9.66
CA ALA A 112 -8.57 0.81 9.64
C ALA A 112 -9.01 1.21 8.22
N LEU A 113 -8.08 1.71 7.39
CA LEU A 113 -8.36 2.02 5.98
C LEU A 113 -8.61 0.78 5.14
N LEU A 114 -7.87 -0.31 5.39
CA LEU A 114 -8.15 -1.60 4.75
C LEU A 114 -9.54 -2.11 5.12
N GLN A 115 -9.90 -2.08 6.40
CA GLN A 115 -11.24 -2.48 6.86
C GLN A 115 -12.34 -1.60 6.24
N LEU A 116 -12.15 -0.28 6.23
CA LEU A 116 -13.10 0.65 5.62
C LEU A 116 -13.27 0.37 4.12
N SER A 117 -12.17 0.09 3.43
CA SER A 117 -12.18 -0.26 2.01
C SER A 117 -12.93 -1.57 1.74
N ASP A 118 -12.79 -2.56 2.62
CA ASP A 118 -13.56 -3.80 2.58
C ASP A 118 -15.07 -3.56 2.78
N GLU A 119 -15.45 -2.72 3.75
CA GLU A 119 -16.84 -2.37 4.08
C GLU A 119 -17.51 -1.56 2.95
N LEU A 120 -16.74 -0.78 2.20
CA LEU A 120 -17.19 0.01 1.04
C LEU A 120 -17.03 -0.71 -0.31
N ASP A 121 -16.57 -1.97 -0.31
CA ASP A 121 -16.29 -2.78 -1.51
C ASP A 121 -15.33 -2.10 -2.51
N LEU A 122 -14.31 -1.40 -1.99
CA LEU A 122 -13.25 -0.77 -2.77
C LEU A 122 -12.16 -1.78 -3.09
N ASN A 123 -11.55 -1.68 -4.27
CA ASN A 123 -10.34 -2.44 -4.58
C ASN A 123 -9.16 -1.84 -3.81
N HIS A 124 -8.51 -2.64 -2.97
CA HIS A 124 -7.44 -2.17 -2.09
C HIS A 124 -6.39 -3.24 -1.84
N TRP A 125 -5.16 -2.81 -1.61
CA TRP A 125 -3.99 -3.68 -1.44
C TRP A 125 -3.08 -3.13 -0.35
N CYS A 126 -2.49 -4.02 0.45
CA CYS A 126 -1.44 -3.65 1.38
C CYS A 126 -0.05 -3.72 0.72
N LEU A 127 0.95 -3.04 1.30
CA LEU A 127 2.30 -2.98 0.74
C LEU A 127 2.89 -4.35 0.38
N LYS A 128 2.83 -5.36 1.26
CA LYS A 128 3.31 -6.71 0.92
C LYS A 128 2.67 -7.28 -0.34
N ALA A 129 1.36 -7.12 -0.47
CA ALA A 129 0.61 -7.63 -1.62
C ALA A 129 1.03 -6.88 -2.90
N VAL A 130 1.25 -5.57 -2.80
CA VAL A 130 1.79 -4.75 -3.90
C VAL A 130 3.19 -5.22 -4.30
N ILE A 131 4.11 -5.35 -3.35
CA ILE A 131 5.50 -5.74 -3.64
C ILE A 131 5.58 -7.14 -4.23
N HIS A 132 4.79 -8.08 -3.73
CA HIS A 132 4.73 -9.41 -4.32
C HIS A 132 4.16 -9.41 -5.73
N ARG A 133 3.14 -8.57 -5.99
CA ARG A 133 2.58 -8.43 -7.33
C ARG A 133 3.62 -7.85 -8.30
N VAL A 134 4.38 -6.84 -7.86
CA VAL A 134 5.50 -6.28 -8.63
C VAL A 134 6.56 -7.34 -8.91
N ASP A 135 6.90 -8.17 -7.93
CA ASP A 135 7.86 -9.27 -8.11
C ASP A 135 7.42 -10.28 -9.18
N GLN A 136 6.15 -10.70 -9.14
CA GLN A 136 5.58 -11.63 -10.11
C GLN A 136 5.60 -11.04 -11.53
N ASP A 137 5.22 -9.79 -11.69
CA ASP A 137 5.09 -9.15 -13.01
C ASP A 137 6.47 -8.78 -13.59
N THR A 138 7.49 -8.55 -12.75
CA THR A 138 8.88 -8.25 -13.19
C THR A 138 9.80 -9.47 -13.28
N GLY A 139 9.37 -10.64 -12.80
CA GLY A 139 10.14 -11.88 -12.87
C GLY A 139 11.28 -11.98 -11.84
N GLY A 140 11.20 -11.26 -10.71
CA GLY A 140 12.18 -11.33 -9.62
C GLY A 140 12.66 -9.98 -9.10
N PHE A 141 11.75 -9.18 -8.55
CA PHE A 141 12.05 -7.94 -7.83
C PHE A 141 12.83 -8.19 -6.53
N PHE A 142 12.53 -9.28 -5.80
CA PHE A 142 13.21 -9.58 -4.54
C PHE A 142 14.72 -9.79 -4.66
N ASP A 143 15.18 -10.21 -5.84
CA ASP A 143 16.59 -10.54 -6.10
C ASP A 143 17.41 -9.33 -6.59
N GLN A 144 16.80 -8.14 -6.72
CA GLN A 144 17.47 -6.95 -7.26
C GLN A 144 18.27 -6.20 -6.17
N PRO A 145 19.59 -5.97 -6.36
CA PRO A 145 20.48 -5.42 -5.32
C PRO A 145 20.23 -3.94 -5.00
N GLY A 146 19.51 -3.22 -5.86
CA GLY A 146 19.10 -1.82 -5.61
C GLY A 146 18.03 -1.70 -4.52
N TYR A 147 17.30 -2.78 -4.23
CA TYR A 147 16.20 -2.79 -3.28
C TYR A 147 16.56 -3.54 -2.00
N LYS A 148 16.19 -2.97 -0.86
CA LYS A 148 16.44 -3.50 0.48
C LYS A 148 15.30 -4.43 0.94
N THR A 149 14.84 -5.33 0.07
CA THR A 149 13.68 -6.21 0.33
C THR A 149 13.88 -7.17 1.51
N GLN A 150 15.13 -7.48 1.88
CA GLN A 150 15.50 -8.20 3.11
C GLN A 150 14.89 -7.60 4.37
N ALA A 151 14.69 -6.27 4.41
CA ALA A 151 14.08 -5.57 5.55
C ALA A 151 12.64 -6.05 5.82
N MET A 152 11.96 -6.59 4.81
CA MET A 152 10.61 -7.15 4.96
C MET A 152 10.61 -8.54 5.62
N PHE A 153 11.77 -9.20 5.82
CA PHE A 153 11.88 -10.58 6.33
C PHE A 153 12.42 -10.65 7.77
N ASP A 154 12.20 -9.62 8.57
CA ASP A 154 12.57 -9.63 9.98
C ASP A 154 11.63 -10.50 10.82
N GLU A 155 12.16 -11.60 11.37
CA GLU A 155 11.45 -12.52 12.27
C GLU A 155 10.95 -11.84 13.57
N PHE A 156 11.58 -10.73 13.97
CA PHE A 156 11.18 -9.90 15.11
C PHE A 156 10.33 -8.69 14.71
N GLY A 157 10.13 -8.48 13.42
CA GLY A 157 9.37 -7.38 12.85
C GLY A 157 7.91 -7.40 13.29
N LYS A 158 7.45 -6.31 13.91
CA LYS A 158 6.10 -6.22 14.51
C LYS A 158 5.04 -5.66 13.55
N HIS A 159 5.44 -5.02 12.45
CA HIS A 159 4.50 -4.39 11.51
C HIS A 159 3.87 -5.42 10.55
N SER A 160 2.59 -5.75 10.76
CA SER A 160 1.85 -6.80 10.04
C SER A 160 1.72 -6.56 8.54
N PHE A 161 1.75 -5.30 8.09
CA PHE A 161 1.61 -4.94 6.67
C PHE A 161 2.96 -4.76 5.95
N PHE A 162 4.08 -4.85 6.67
CA PHE A 162 5.45 -4.73 6.13
C PHE A 162 6.26 -6.02 6.31
N HIS A 163 6.36 -6.57 7.53
CA HIS A 163 7.23 -7.73 7.84
C HIS A 163 6.53 -9.07 7.63
N TYR A 164 7.07 -9.95 6.79
CA TYR A 164 6.62 -11.34 6.63
C TYR A 164 6.93 -12.14 7.90
N GLY A 165 5.99 -12.20 8.85
CA GLY A 165 6.16 -12.99 10.06
C GLY A 165 6.23 -14.49 9.74
N ALA A 166 7.07 -15.22 10.49
CA ALA A 166 7.12 -16.67 10.41
C ALA A 166 5.70 -17.27 10.63
N ASN A 167 5.19 -17.96 9.60
CA ASN A 167 3.94 -18.73 9.64
C ASN A 167 2.62 -17.96 9.88
N LYS A 168 2.53 -16.66 9.57
CA LYS A 168 1.26 -15.93 9.77
C LYS A 168 0.77 -15.22 8.50
N ARG A 169 -0.43 -15.63 8.08
CA ARG A 169 -1.29 -14.96 7.08
C ARG A 169 -1.49 -13.50 7.50
N CYS A 170 -1.63 -12.57 6.55
CA CYS A 170 -2.19 -11.26 6.89
C CYS A 170 -3.72 -11.31 6.74
N PRO A 171 -4.50 -11.53 7.82
CA PRO A 171 -5.96 -11.60 7.74
C PRO A 171 -6.60 -10.24 7.37
N GLN A 172 -5.86 -9.14 7.49
CA GLN A 172 -6.37 -7.79 7.27
C GLN A 172 -6.11 -7.24 5.86
N CYS A 173 -5.17 -7.81 5.09
CA CYS A 173 -5.04 -7.46 3.67
C CYS A 173 -6.12 -8.12 2.80
N ASP A 174 -6.92 -9.02 3.38
CA ASP A 174 -7.78 -9.92 2.63
C ASP A 174 -8.83 -10.63 3.51
N SER A 175 -9.76 -9.88 4.09
CA SER A 175 -10.82 -10.46 4.93
C SER A 175 -11.69 -11.48 4.18
N LYS A 176 -11.78 -11.33 2.85
CA LYS A 176 -12.52 -12.21 1.91
C LYS A 176 -11.68 -13.35 1.32
N ASN A 177 -10.41 -13.50 1.72
CA ASN A 177 -9.52 -14.58 1.25
C ASN A 177 -9.28 -14.63 -0.30
N LYS A 178 -9.31 -13.50 -1.01
CA LYS A 178 -9.04 -13.32 -2.45
C LYS A 178 -7.59 -12.98 -2.85
N CYS A 179 -6.76 -12.48 -1.94
CA CYS A 179 -5.36 -12.12 -2.17
C CYS A 179 -4.52 -13.39 -2.34
N SER A 180 -3.81 -13.54 -3.46
CA SER A 180 -2.92 -14.68 -3.72
C SER A 180 -1.66 -14.68 -2.81
N THR A 181 -1.34 -13.52 -2.24
CA THR A 181 -0.11 -13.25 -1.47
C THR A 181 -0.20 -13.74 -0.01
N LYS A 182 -0.54 -15.00 0.21
CA LYS A 182 -1.05 -15.41 1.53
C LYS A 182 -0.02 -15.70 2.60
N SER A 183 1.25 -16.00 2.33
CA SER A 183 2.15 -16.36 3.45
C SER A 183 3.65 -16.36 3.20
N GLN A 184 4.13 -16.40 1.96
CA GLN A 184 5.56 -16.70 1.74
C GLN A 184 6.14 -15.88 0.58
N PRO A 185 7.41 -15.42 0.71
CA PRO A 185 8.17 -14.93 -0.43
C PRO A 185 8.36 -16.02 -1.49
N PRO A 186 8.82 -15.66 -2.70
CA PRO A 186 9.27 -16.64 -3.68
C PRO A 186 10.32 -17.59 -3.07
N GLU A 187 10.23 -18.89 -3.40
CA GLU A 187 11.05 -19.97 -2.83
C GLU A 187 12.57 -19.73 -2.91
N LYS A 188 13.03 -18.85 -3.80
CA LYS A 188 14.47 -18.58 -4.05
C LYS A 188 15.21 -17.97 -2.86
N MET A 189 14.57 -17.16 -2.01
CA MET A 189 15.25 -16.53 -0.85
C MET A 189 15.50 -17.48 0.33
N LEU A 190 14.77 -18.60 0.44
CA LEU A 190 14.99 -19.60 1.50
C LEU A 190 16.34 -20.34 1.37
N SER A 191 17.02 -20.19 0.22
CA SER A 191 18.30 -20.84 -0.05
C SER A 191 19.53 -20.06 0.46
N ILE A 192 19.37 -18.78 0.86
CA ILE A 192 20.48 -17.91 1.23
C ILE A 192 20.74 -17.93 2.74
N THR A 193 19.69 -18.08 3.57
CA THR A 193 19.81 -18.09 5.04
C THR A 193 20.37 -19.40 5.62
N HIS A 194 20.48 -20.48 4.84
CA HIS A 194 21.06 -21.75 5.30
C HIS A 194 22.54 -21.98 4.91
N LYS A 195 23.22 -21.00 4.28
CA LYS A 195 24.62 -21.18 3.83
C LYS A 195 25.68 -20.39 4.58
N SER A 196 25.34 -19.66 5.62
CA SER A 196 26.31 -18.91 6.42
C SER A 196 26.31 -19.41 7.87
N LEU A 197 26.89 -20.59 8.09
CA LEU A 197 27.47 -21.04 9.37
C LEU A 197 28.21 -22.38 9.13
N SER A 198 29.32 -22.32 8.41
CA SER A 198 30.42 -23.30 8.52
C SER A 198 31.65 -22.78 7.79
N HIS A 199 32.51 -22.07 8.52
CA HIS A 199 33.97 -22.20 8.50
C HIS A 199 34.54 -21.52 9.75
#